data_AF-A0A1G4EA50-F1
#
_entry.id   AF-A0A1G4EA50-F1
#
_cell.length_a   1.000
_cell.length_b   1.000
_cell.length_c   1.000
_cell.angle_alpha   90.00
_cell.angle_beta   90.00
_cell.angle_gamma   90.00
#
_symmetry.space_group_name_H-M   'P 1'
#
loop_
_entity.id
_entity.type
_entity.pdbx_description
1 polymer ?
#
loop_
_entity_poly.entity_id
_entity_poly.type
_entity_poly.pdbx_seq_one_letter_code
_entity_poly.pdbx_strand_id
1 'polypeptide(L)'
;MRGIEDMSDFDIEKWARLLEDDWNSFVEFKTQEMEKLEREYRHEWNIWLRRFEPEWMDFKGFMVNKKRIWIQKKEYEWNKWVKTMENKWRDEIEKMNKNNYPNDNGNDNHNDVNSQIKNMMINDLKKWINTNESNLYRWILRDWDIWKKNRLEEWTKSDWKVKENKYWTEWEKKDPWKEYLYIIKMTKWLKWRERLKRERRHWIELTEKIENMYIVQNHMDWEKWKNDKITWFKEWMRYFIEECMTEESRNLYLDQ
;
A
#
# COMPACT_ATOMS: atom_id res chain seq x y z
N MET A 1 -15.57 -76.17 -6.63
CA MET A 1 -15.73 -74.72 -6.35
C MET A 1 -16.43 -74.62 -5.01
N ARG A 2 -15.70 -74.35 -3.92
CA ARG A 2 -16.33 -73.97 -2.64
C ARG A 2 -16.71 -72.51 -2.77
N GLY A 3 -18.00 -72.23 -2.75
CA GLY A 3 -18.52 -70.87 -2.73
C GLY A 3 -18.18 -70.18 -1.41
N ILE A 4 -18.35 -68.86 -1.40
CA ILE A 4 -18.19 -67.98 -0.23
C ILE A 4 -19.02 -68.45 0.98
N GLU A 5 -20.00 -69.34 0.76
CA GLU A 5 -20.89 -69.94 1.76
C GLU A 5 -20.22 -70.91 2.76
N ASP A 6 -18.97 -71.34 2.55
CA ASP A 6 -18.24 -72.30 3.41
C ASP A 6 -17.15 -71.65 4.30
N MET A 7 -17.05 -70.31 4.36
CA MET A 7 -16.11 -69.61 5.25
C MET A 7 -16.66 -69.51 6.68
N SER A 8 -15.87 -69.94 7.67
CA SER A 8 -16.24 -69.76 9.07
C SER A 8 -16.22 -68.28 9.46
N ASP A 9 -17.05 -67.84 10.41
CA ASP A 9 -17.03 -66.47 10.94
C ASP A 9 -15.63 -66.03 11.40
N PHE A 10 -14.82 -66.99 11.89
CA PHE A 10 -13.42 -66.77 12.27
C PHE A 10 -12.53 -66.41 11.06
N ASP A 11 -12.77 -67.01 9.90
CA ASP A 11 -12.05 -66.66 8.67
C ASP A 11 -12.46 -65.26 8.18
N ILE A 12 -13.74 -64.91 8.25
CA ILE A 12 -14.26 -63.59 7.86
C ILE A 12 -13.66 -62.48 8.73
N GLU A 13 -13.62 -62.65 10.05
CA GLU A 13 -12.98 -61.67 10.95
C GLU A 13 -11.49 -61.51 10.66
N LYS A 14 -10.78 -62.61 10.38
CA LYS A 14 -9.35 -62.56 10.05
C LYS A 14 -9.11 -61.80 8.74
N TRP A 15 -9.92 -62.05 7.71
CA TRP A 15 -9.87 -61.31 6.45
C TRP A 15 -10.20 -59.84 6.62
N ALA A 16 -11.21 -59.50 7.43
CA ALA A 16 -11.57 -58.12 7.72
C ALA A 16 -10.41 -57.35 8.38
N ARG A 17 -9.73 -57.96 9.36
CA ARG A 17 -8.55 -57.37 10.03
C ARG A 17 -7.39 -57.17 9.05
N LEU A 18 -7.10 -58.14 8.19
CA LEU A 18 -6.05 -57.99 7.18
C LEU A 18 -6.34 -56.84 6.20
N LEU A 19 -7.61 -56.71 5.76
CA LEU A 19 -8.02 -55.60 4.90
C LEU A 19 -7.92 -54.25 5.61
N GLU A 20 -8.24 -54.20 6.90
CA GLU A 20 -8.10 -53.00 7.72
C GLU A 20 -6.62 -52.62 7.90
N ASP A 21 -5.74 -53.58 8.17
CA ASP A 21 -4.30 -53.37 8.30
C ASP A 21 -3.67 -52.90 6.98
N ASP A 22 -4.05 -53.51 5.85
CA ASP A 22 -3.61 -53.11 4.51
C ASP A 22 -4.09 -51.69 4.17
N TRP A 23 -5.34 -51.37 4.50
CA TRP A 23 -5.89 -50.03 4.32
C TRP A 23 -5.17 -48.99 5.17
N ASN A 24 -4.93 -49.28 6.45
CA ASN A 24 -4.21 -48.39 7.36
C ASN A 24 -2.77 -48.14 6.88
N SER A 25 -2.08 -49.20 6.46
CA SER A 25 -0.73 -49.11 5.89
C SER A 25 -0.71 -48.25 4.61
N PHE A 26 -1.72 -48.39 3.75
CA PHE A 26 -1.86 -47.56 2.56
C PHE A 26 -2.12 -46.09 2.88
N VAL A 27 -3.01 -45.80 3.85
CA VAL A 27 -3.30 -44.44 4.31
C VAL A 27 -2.06 -43.80 4.93
N GLU A 28 -1.30 -44.53 5.73
CA GLU A 28 -0.05 -44.05 6.33
C GLU A 28 0.99 -43.74 5.25
N PHE A 29 1.21 -44.65 4.30
CA PHE A 29 2.12 -44.43 3.17
C PHE A 29 1.74 -43.17 2.40
N LYS A 30 0.45 -43.00 2.06
CA LYS A 30 -0.04 -41.79 1.37
C LYS A 30 0.15 -40.54 2.20
N THR A 31 0.07 -40.64 3.53
CA THR A 31 0.29 -39.52 4.45
C THR A 31 1.76 -39.09 4.47
N GLN A 32 2.69 -40.05 4.52
CA GLN A 32 4.12 -39.75 4.46
C GLN A 32 4.52 -39.11 3.12
N GLU A 33 3.97 -39.59 1.99
CA GLU A 33 4.16 -38.97 0.67
C GLU A 33 3.67 -37.51 0.66
N MET A 34 2.48 -37.24 1.23
CA MET A 34 1.95 -35.88 1.36
C MET A 34 2.88 -34.98 2.17
N GLU A 35 3.34 -35.43 3.34
CA GLU A 35 4.19 -34.63 4.21
C GLU A 35 5.54 -34.28 3.57
N LYS A 36 6.11 -35.22 2.81
CA LYS A 36 7.32 -34.96 2.02
C LYS A 36 7.08 -33.85 1.01
N LEU A 37 6.00 -33.92 0.25
CA LEU A 37 5.63 -32.91 -0.73
C LEU A 37 5.37 -31.54 -0.07
N GLU A 38 4.71 -31.52 1.09
CA GLU A 38 4.51 -30.28 1.87
C GLU A 38 5.83 -29.65 2.34
N ARG A 39 6.84 -30.45 2.67
CA ARG A 39 8.18 -29.95 3.00
C ARG A 39 8.85 -29.31 1.79
N GLU A 40 8.74 -29.94 0.63
CA GLU A 40 9.27 -29.41 -0.63
C GLU A 40 8.59 -28.08 -1.00
N TYR A 41 7.26 -27.99 -0.94
CA TYR A 41 6.54 -26.74 -1.17
C TYR A 41 6.89 -25.63 -0.17
N ARG A 42 7.08 -25.96 1.11
CA ARG A 42 7.58 -25.00 2.11
C ARG A 42 8.99 -24.52 1.77
N HIS A 43 9.84 -25.42 1.30
CA HIS A 43 11.21 -25.09 0.92
C HIS A 43 11.23 -24.15 -0.29
N GLU A 44 10.44 -24.42 -1.33
CA GLU A 44 10.31 -23.55 -2.49
C GLU A 44 9.78 -22.16 -2.11
N TRP A 45 8.75 -22.10 -1.25
CA TRP A 45 8.24 -20.82 -0.74
C TRP A 45 9.32 -20.02 -0.02
N ASN A 46 10.12 -20.68 0.82
CA ASN A 46 11.21 -20.04 1.55
C ASN A 46 12.35 -19.58 0.61
N ILE A 47 12.65 -20.34 -0.45
CA ILE A 47 13.61 -19.91 -1.49
C ILE A 47 13.09 -18.67 -2.21
N TRP A 48 11.82 -18.70 -2.63
CA TRP A 48 11.18 -17.58 -3.30
C TRP A 48 11.19 -16.32 -2.41
N LEU A 49 10.87 -16.46 -1.13
CA LEU A 49 10.99 -15.40 -0.13
C LEU A 49 12.42 -14.93 0.15
N ARG A 50 13.46 -15.72 -0.16
CA ARG A 50 14.86 -15.26 -0.06
C ARG A 50 15.29 -14.47 -1.29
N ARG A 51 14.83 -14.87 -2.48
CA ARG A 51 15.07 -14.13 -3.73
C ARG A 51 14.43 -12.74 -3.71
N PHE A 52 13.40 -12.57 -2.90
CA PHE A 52 12.73 -11.31 -2.61
C PHE A 52 13.66 -10.19 -2.10
N GLU A 53 14.65 -10.51 -1.26
CA GLU A 53 15.41 -9.47 -0.54
C GLU A 53 16.23 -8.55 -1.47
N PRO A 54 17.01 -9.07 -2.44
CA PRO A 54 17.65 -8.23 -3.46
C PRO A 54 16.66 -7.40 -4.29
N GLU A 55 15.55 -8.01 -4.72
CA GLU A 55 14.57 -7.34 -5.57
C GLU A 55 13.83 -6.20 -4.85
N TRP A 56 13.60 -6.38 -3.54
CA TRP A 56 13.09 -5.31 -2.68
C TRP A 56 14.09 -4.16 -2.60
N MET A 57 15.38 -4.44 -2.48
CA MET A 57 16.42 -3.41 -2.43
C MET A 57 16.49 -2.62 -3.74
N ASP A 58 16.30 -3.27 -4.89
CA ASP A 58 16.21 -2.60 -6.19
C ASP A 58 14.98 -1.69 -6.28
N PHE A 59 13.80 -2.18 -5.86
CA PHE A 59 12.59 -1.37 -5.81
C PHE A 59 12.75 -0.18 -4.87
N LYS A 60 13.37 -0.37 -3.70
CA LYS A 60 13.69 0.71 -2.76
C LYS A 60 14.57 1.76 -3.42
N GLY A 61 15.61 1.36 -4.14
CA GLY A 61 16.48 2.28 -4.90
C GLY A 61 15.71 3.06 -5.96
N PHE A 62 14.85 2.39 -6.72
CA PHE A 62 13.95 3.01 -7.68
C PHE A 62 13.04 4.06 -7.02
N MET A 63 12.42 3.72 -5.88
CA MET A 63 11.53 4.62 -5.15
C MET A 63 12.27 5.84 -4.60
N VAL A 64 13.48 5.68 -4.05
CA VAL A 64 14.32 6.80 -3.60
C VAL A 64 14.64 7.73 -4.76
N ASN A 65 15.09 7.21 -5.90
CA ASN A 65 15.40 8.04 -7.05
C ASN A 65 14.15 8.77 -7.59
N LYS A 66 13.02 8.08 -7.65
CA LYS A 66 11.75 8.67 -8.11
C LYS A 66 11.26 9.77 -7.17
N LYS A 67 11.34 9.58 -5.84
CA LYS A 67 11.06 10.62 -4.84
C LYS A 67 11.95 11.83 -5.04
N ARG A 68 13.27 11.63 -5.24
CA ARG A 68 14.23 12.71 -5.50
C ARG A 68 13.86 13.54 -6.72
N ILE A 69 13.58 12.90 -7.85
CA ILE A 69 13.16 13.59 -9.09
C ILE A 69 11.84 14.34 -8.86
N TRP A 70 10.91 13.75 -8.11
CA TRP A 70 9.64 14.40 -7.78
C TRP A 70 9.85 15.67 -6.95
N ILE A 71 10.72 15.64 -5.92
CA ILE A 71 11.06 16.84 -5.12
C ILE A 71 11.69 17.93 -5.99
N GLN A 72 12.62 17.57 -6.89
CA GLN A 72 13.21 18.52 -7.84
C GLN A 72 12.15 19.19 -8.73
N LYS A 73 11.17 18.42 -9.21
CA LYS A 73 10.06 18.96 -9.98
C LYS A 73 9.18 19.88 -9.11
N LYS A 74 8.96 19.53 -7.85
CA LYS A 74 8.18 20.36 -6.91
C LYS A 74 8.83 21.70 -6.62
N GLU A 75 10.15 21.78 -6.64
CA GLU A 75 10.86 23.05 -6.55
C GLU A 75 10.47 24.02 -7.68
N TYR A 76 10.41 23.52 -8.93
CA TYR A 76 9.98 24.33 -10.06
C TYR A 76 8.49 24.71 -9.96
N GLU A 77 7.63 23.75 -9.60
CA GLU A 77 6.20 24.00 -9.45
C GLU A 77 5.90 24.99 -8.30
N TRP A 78 6.67 24.95 -7.21
CA TRP A 78 6.61 25.92 -6.12
C TRP A 78 6.84 27.34 -6.61
N ASN A 79 7.92 27.57 -7.36
CA ASN A 79 8.24 28.91 -7.87
C ASN A 79 7.16 29.44 -8.81
N LYS A 80 6.57 28.58 -9.64
CA LYS A 80 5.43 28.95 -10.50
C LYS A 80 4.17 29.25 -9.68
N TRP A 81 3.91 28.46 -8.65
CA TRP A 81 2.77 28.65 -7.75
C TRP A 81 2.88 29.99 -7.02
N VAL A 82 4.02 30.29 -6.39
CA VAL A 82 4.25 31.57 -5.69
C VAL A 82 3.93 32.76 -6.60
N LYS A 83 4.49 32.81 -7.82
CA LYS A 83 4.23 33.89 -8.78
C LYS A 83 2.75 34.03 -9.18
N THR A 84 2.06 32.90 -9.30
CA THR A 84 0.62 32.91 -9.62
C THR A 84 -0.18 33.48 -8.46
N MET A 85 0.23 33.15 -7.23
CA MET A 85 -0.44 33.58 -6.01
C MET A 85 -0.13 35.03 -5.66
N GLU A 86 1.07 35.54 -5.97
CA GLU A 86 1.42 36.96 -5.85
C GLU A 86 0.38 37.85 -6.52
N ASN A 87 0.05 37.57 -7.80
CA ASN A 87 -0.96 38.33 -8.53
C ASN A 87 -2.33 38.24 -7.87
N LYS A 88 -2.76 37.02 -7.52
CA LYS A 88 -4.03 36.79 -6.83
C LYS A 88 -4.12 37.57 -5.52
N TRP A 89 -3.06 37.54 -4.71
CA TRP A 89 -3.06 38.18 -3.40
C TRP A 89 -2.99 39.71 -3.51
N ARG A 90 -2.24 40.27 -4.48
CA ARG A 90 -2.27 41.71 -4.77
C ARG A 90 -3.69 42.18 -5.08
N ASP A 91 -4.39 41.50 -5.99
CA ASP A 91 -5.77 41.83 -6.36
C ASP A 91 -6.72 41.79 -5.15
N GLU A 92 -6.58 40.81 -4.27
CA GLU A 92 -7.41 40.68 -3.07
C GLU A 92 -7.08 41.74 -2.00
N ILE A 93 -5.80 42.09 -1.83
CA ILE A 93 -5.36 43.16 -0.94
C ILE A 93 -5.96 44.50 -1.39
N GLU A 94 -5.82 44.84 -2.68
CA GLU A 94 -6.41 46.08 -3.22
C GLU A 94 -7.93 46.13 -3.04
N LYS A 95 -8.65 45.02 -3.25
CA LYS A 95 -10.10 44.96 -3.04
C LYS A 95 -10.47 45.18 -1.57
N MET A 96 -9.75 44.53 -0.66
CA MET A 96 -10.03 44.66 0.78
C MET A 96 -9.76 46.09 1.27
N ASN A 97 -8.69 46.73 0.81
CA ASN A 97 -8.37 48.10 1.18
C ASN A 97 -9.37 49.11 0.58
N LYS A 98 -9.78 48.95 -0.69
CA LYS A 98 -10.86 49.75 -1.30
C LYS A 98 -12.20 49.61 -0.59
N ASN A 99 -12.51 48.46 0.00
CA ASN A 99 -13.77 48.24 0.71
C ASN A 99 -13.77 48.76 2.16
N ASN A 100 -12.61 49.19 2.69
CA ASN A 100 -12.43 49.61 4.07
C ASN A 100 -12.30 51.14 4.26
N TYR A 101 -12.90 51.93 3.36
CA TYR A 101 -13.06 53.37 3.57
C TYR A 101 -13.62 53.67 4.98
N PRO A 102 -13.10 54.69 5.67
CA PRO A 102 -13.39 54.91 7.08
C PRO A 102 -14.88 55.23 7.26
N ASN A 103 -15.62 54.29 7.85
CA ASN A 103 -16.76 54.69 8.67
C ASN A 103 -16.18 55.40 9.89
N ASP A 104 -16.77 56.54 10.22
CA ASP A 104 -16.37 57.61 11.17
C ASP A 104 -16.11 57.18 12.64
N ASN A 105 -16.01 55.88 12.92
CA ASN A 105 -15.76 55.33 14.23
C ASN A 105 -14.35 54.76 14.26
N GLY A 106 -13.41 55.54 14.83
CA GLY A 106 -11.98 55.26 14.96
C GLY A 106 -11.61 53.98 15.71
N ASN A 107 -11.99 52.83 15.16
CA ASN A 107 -11.57 51.51 15.59
C ASN A 107 -10.52 50.99 14.61
N ASP A 108 -9.49 50.36 15.14
CA ASP A 108 -8.23 49.99 14.47
C ASP A 108 -8.40 48.85 13.44
N ASN A 109 -9.15 49.13 12.37
CA ASN A 109 -9.61 48.19 11.34
C ASN A 109 -8.44 47.59 10.51
N HIS A 110 -7.26 48.25 10.52
CA HIS A 110 -6.07 47.80 9.82
C HIS A 110 -5.49 46.49 10.37
N ASN A 111 -5.55 46.28 11.68
CA ASN A 111 -5.05 45.06 12.31
C ASN A 111 -5.88 43.83 11.94
N ASP A 112 -7.19 44.02 11.69
CA ASP A 112 -8.09 42.95 11.26
C ASP A 112 -7.86 42.56 9.79
N VAL A 113 -7.70 43.54 8.88
CA VAL A 113 -7.41 43.30 7.45
C VAL A 113 -6.11 42.53 7.25
N ASN A 114 -5.05 42.94 7.95
CA ASN A 114 -3.75 42.27 7.86
C ASN A 114 -3.83 40.82 8.34
N SER A 115 -4.62 40.56 9.39
CA SER A 115 -4.90 39.21 9.88
C SER A 115 -5.66 38.38 8.85
N GLN A 116 -6.69 38.96 8.22
CA GLN A 116 -7.49 38.29 7.18
C GLN A 116 -6.64 37.91 5.95
N ILE A 117 -5.81 38.84 5.44
CA ILE A 117 -4.89 38.60 4.32
C ILE A 117 -3.92 37.47 4.65
N LYS A 118 -3.27 37.51 5.81
CA LYS A 118 -2.34 36.45 6.27
C LYS A 118 -3.04 35.10 6.33
N ASN A 119 -4.25 35.05 6.89
CA ASN A 119 -5.01 33.81 7.01
C ASN A 119 -5.37 33.23 5.62
N MET A 120 -5.76 34.07 4.66
CA MET A 120 -6.01 33.64 3.29
C MET A 120 -4.75 33.04 2.65
N MET A 121 -3.61 33.73 2.74
CA MET A 121 -2.33 33.26 2.18
C MET A 121 -1.88 31.94 2.82
N ILE A 122 -2.00 31.82 4.15
CA ILE A 122 -1.69 30.59 4.90
C ILE A 122 -2.61 29.44 4.46
N ASN A 123 -3.90 29.69 4.27
CA ASN A 123 -4.85 28.67 3.85
C ASN A 123 -4.57 28.17 2.43
N ASP A 124 -4.22 29.07 1.51
CA ASP A 124 -3.80 28.72 0.17
C ASP A 124 -2.52 27.86 0.19
N LEU A 125 -1.53 28.23 1.00
CA LEU A 125 -0.32 27.43 1.20
C LEU A 125 -0.64 26.04 1.74
N LYS A 126 -1.43 25.95 2.83
CA LYS A 126 -1.84 24.68 3.43
C LYS A 126 -2.52 23.78 2.40
N LYS A 127 -3.44 24.35 1.60
CA LYS A 127 -4.13 23.61 0.53
C LYS A 127 -3.14 23.07 -0.49
N TRP A 128 -2.19 23.88 -0.93
CA TRP A 128 -1.17 23.46 -1.90
C TRP A 128 -0.28 22.34 -1.35
N ILE A 129 0.25 22.50 -0.13
CA ILE A 129 1.09 21.50 0.53
C ILE A 129 0.32 20.18 0.72
N ASN A 130 -0.87 20.23 1.31
CA ASN A 130 -1.66 19.03 1.62
C ASN A 130 -2.06 18.26 0.35
N THR A 131 -2.40 18.98 -0.73
CA THR A 131 -2.72 18.37 -2.03
C THR A 131 -1.50 17.62 -2.58
N ASN A 132 -0.33 18.24 -2.54
CA ASN A 132 0.89 17.64 -3.06
C ASN A 132 1.39 16.48 -2.20
N GLU A 133 1.26 16.57 -0.90
CA GLU A 133 1.56 15.49 0.05
C GLU A 133 0.62 14.30 -0.15
N SER A 134 -0.69 14.53 -0.28
CA SER A 134 -1.66 13.48 -0.59
C SER A 134 -1.34 12.81 -1.93
N ASN A 135 -0.94 13.59 -2.93
CA ASN A 135 -0.50 13.06 -4.22
C ASN A 135 0.75 12.20 -4.07
N LEU A 136 1.73 12.65 -3.25
CA LEU A 136 2.96 11.92 -2.94
C LEU A 136 2.66 10.53 -2.37
N TYR A 137 1.87 10.47 -1.29
CA TYR A 137 1.48 9.21 -0.68
C TYR A 137 0.69 8.31 -1.61
N ARG A 138 -0.25 8.87 -2.37
CA ARG A 138 -1.08 8.09 -3.31
C ARG A 138 -0.23 7.38 -4.36
N TRP A 139 0.75 8.05 -4.97
CA TRP A 139 1.58 7.39 -5.99
C TRP A 139 2.54 6.37 -5.39
N ILE A 140 3.06 6.62 -4.18
CA ILE A 140 3.94 5.67 -3.50
C ILE A 140 3.20 4.38 -3.17
N LEU A 141 2.02 4.48 -2.56
CA LEU A 141 1.19 3.33 -2.22
C LEU A 141 0.76 2.56 -3.47
N ARG A 142 0.37 3.28 -4.53
CA ARG A 142 0.02 2.64 -5.81
C ARG A 142 1.17 1.84 -6.40
N ASP A 143 2.36 2.42 -6.50
CA ASP A 143 3.52 1.74 -7.09
C ASP A 143 3.95 0.54 -6.21
N TRP A 144 3.84 0.68 -4.89
CA TRP A 144 4.03 -0.41 -3.94
C TRP A 144 3.02 -1.54 -4.11
N ASP A 145 1.73 -1.23 -4.25
CA ASP A 145 0.68 -2.22 -4.47
C ASP A 145 0.85 -2.95 -5.80
N ILE A 146 1.23 -2.25 -6.86
CA ILE A 146 1.56 -2.85 -8.15
C ILE A 146 2.73 -3.82 -8.00
N TRP A 147 3.80 -3.39 -7.34
CA TRP A 147 4.97 -4.23 -7.11
C TRP A 147 4.62 -5.47 -6.28
N LYS A 148 3.92 -5.31 -5.14
CA LYS A 148 3.45 -6.41 -4.29
C LYS A 148 2.62 -7.41 -5.10
N LYS A 149 1.68 -6.91 -5.89
CA LYS A 149 0.80 -7.73 -6.73
C LYS A 149 1.61 -8.52 -7.75
N ASN A 150 2.48 -7.86 -8.51
CA ASN A 150 3.28 -8.51 -9.55
C ASN A 150 4.17 -9.61 -9.00
N ARG A 151 4.79 -9.38 -7.83
CA ARG A 151 5.60 -10.40 -7.16
C ARG A 151 4.79 -11.60 -6.70
N LEU A 152 3.67 -11.38 -6.00
CA LEU A 152 2.81 -12.49 -5.62
C LEU A 152 2.29 -13.23 -6.86
N GLU A 153 2.00 -12.52 -7.95
CA GLU A 153 1.59 -13.13 -9.21
C GLU A 153 2.64 -14.10 -9.77
N GLU A 154 3.93 -13.74 -9.76
CA GLU A 154 5.03 -14.62 -10.17
C GLU A 154 4.99 -15.95 -9.41
N TRP A 155 4.83 -15.91 -8.08
CA TRP A 155 4.67 -17.11 -7.28
C TRP A 155 3.42 -17.91 -7.68
N THR A 156 2.27 -17.24 -7.80
CA THR A 156 0.99 -17.90 -8.13
C THR A 156 0.97 -18.53 -9.52
N LYS A 157 1.79 -18.01 -10.44
CA LYS A 157 1.90 -18.46 -11.84
C LYS A 157 2.91 -19.59 -12.04
N SER A 158 3.60 -20.04 -10.98
CA SER A 158 4.46 -21.22 -11.03
C SER A 158 3.70 -22.44 -11.59
N ASP A 159 4.27 -23.13 -12.58
CA ASP A 159 3.59 -24.19 -13.34
C ASP A 159 2.93 -25.25 -12.45
N TRP A 160 3.66 -25.76 -11.45
CA TRP A 160 3.15 -26.78 -10.53
C TRP A 160 1.96 -26.26 -9.72
N LYS A 161 2.04 -25.00 -9.29
CA LYS A 161 1.04 -24.35 -8.43
C LYS A 161 -0.23 -24.05 -9.20
N VAL A 162 -0.12 -23.61 -10.45
CA VAL A 162 -1.26 -23.42 -11.35
C VAL A 162 -2.01 -24.73 -11.56
N LYS A 163 -1.27 -25.81 -11.87
CA LYS A 163 -1.86 -27.14 -12.06
C LYS A 163 -2.55 -27.66 -10.81
N GLU A 164 -1.89 -27.53 -9.66
CA GLU A 164 -2.43 -27.98 -8.38
C GLU A 164 -3.66 -27.17 -7.94
N ASN A 165 -3.60 -25.83 -8.03
CA ASN A 165 -4.72 -24.95 -7.69
C ASN A 165 -5.93 -25.25 -8.58
N LYS A 166 -5.71 -25.44 -9.89
CA LYS A 166 -6.77 -25.82 -10.82
C LYS A 166 -7.42 -27.14 -10.40
N TYR A 167 -6.60 -28.16 -10.14
CA TYR A 167 -7.09 -29.48 -9.72
C TYR A 167 -7.95 -29.40 -8.46
N TRP A 168 -7.48 -28.77 -7.39
CA TRP A 168 -8.23 -28.71 -6.13
C TRP A 168 -9.46 -27.82 -6.21
N THR A 169 -9.42 -26.75 -6.99
CA THR A 169 -10.59 -25.89 -7.24
C THR A 169 -11.66 -26.64 -8.04
N GLU A 170 -11.27 -27.47 -9.01
CA GLU A 170 -12.21 -28.32 -9.75
C GLU A 170 -12.75 -29.47 -8.89
N TRP A 171 -11.92 -30.06 -8.04
CA TRP A 171 -12.32 -31.10 -7.11
C TRP A 171 -13.36 -30.59 -6.08
N GLU A 172 -13.16 -29.39 -5.53
CA GLU A 172 -14.10 -28.75 -4.60
C GLU A 172 -15.48 -28.47 -5.21
N LYS A 173 -15.55 -28.25 -6.53
CA LYS A 173 -16.81 -28.00 -7.26
C LYS A 173 -17.59 -29.27 -7.59
N LYS A 174 -16.95 -30.45 -7.52
CA LYS A 174 -17.60 -31.74 -7.75
C LYS A 174 -18.30 -32.20 -6.47
N ASP A 175 -18.96 -33.35 -6.53
CA ASP A 175 -19.56 -34.03 -5.37
C ASP A 175 -18.54 -35.00 -4.75
N PRO A 176 -17.60 -34.54 -3.90
CA PRO A 176 -16.32 -35.21 -3.70
C PRO A 176 -16.44 -36.46 -2.83
N TRP A 177 -17.49 -36.53 -1.99
CA TRP A 177 -17.79 -37.65 -1.10
C TRP A 177 -18.08 -38.96 -1.86
N LYS A 178 -18.39 -38.88 -3.15
CA LYS A 178 -18.62 -40.04 -4.03
C LYS A 178 -17.34 -40.57 -4.67
N GLU A 179 -16.19 -39.92 -4.49
CA GLU A 179 -14.94 -40.38 -5.08
C GLU A 179 -14.28 -41.50 -4.27
N TYR A 180 -13.68 -42.45 -4.98
CA TYR A 180 -12.75 -43.40 -4.40
C TYR A 180 -11.61 -42.66 -3.67
N LEU A 181 -11.22 -43.18 -2.50
CA LEU A 181 -10.24 -42.57 -1.59
C LEU A 181 -10.61 -41.17 -1.11
N TYR A 182 -11.90 -40.86 -0.99
CA TYR A 182 -12.37 -39.56 -0.51
C TYR A 182 -11.60 -39.06 0.72
N ILE A 183 -11.42 -39.91 1.74
CA ILE A 183 -10.71 -39.55 2.98
C ILE A 183 -9.29 -39.05 2.70
N ILE A 184 -8.54 -39.75 1.84
CA ILE A 184 -7.16 -39.37 1.49
C ILE A 184 -7.14 -38.08 0.68
N LYS A 185 -8.05 -37.93 -0.28
CA LYS A 185 -8.16 -36.71 -1.10
C LYS A 185 -8.57 -35.51 -0.26
N MET A 186 -9.48 -35.69 0.69
CA MET A 186 -9.91 -34.66 1.62
C MET A 186 -8.74 -34.16 2.48
N THR A 187 -7.91 -35.08 2.99
CA THR A 187 -6.70 -34.72 3.74
C THR A 187 -5.72 -33.91 2.87
N LYS A 188 -5.48 -34.32 1.62
CA LYS A 188 -4.64 -33.57 0.66
C LYS A 188 -5.19 -32.16 0.40
N TRP A 189 -6.50 -32.05 0.19
CA TRP A 189 -7.16 -30.78 -0.03
C TRP A 189 -7.05 -29.85 1.18
N LEU A 190 -7.22 -30.38 2.41
CA LEU A 190 -7.02 -29.60 3.64
C LEU A 190 -5.60 -29.06 3.75
N LYS A 191 -4.58 -29.89 3.45
CA LYS A 191 -3.17 -29.45 3.43
C LYS A 191 -2.89 -28.37 2.41
N TRP A 192 -3.45 -28.50 1.21
CA TRP A 192 -3.40 -27.46 0.18
C TRP A 192 -4.01 -26.13 0.67
N ARG A 193 -5.20 -26.17 1.30
CA ARG A 193 -5.84 -24.97 1.86
C ARG A 193 -5.04 -24.34 3.00
N GLU A 194 -4.48 -25.16 3.89
CA GLU A 194 -3.60 -24.70 4.97
C GLU A 194 -2.36 -24.00 4.40
N ARG A 195 -1.75 -24.57 3.35
CA ARG A 195 -0.62 -23.95 2.65
C ARG A 195 -1.00 -22.60 2.06
N LEU A 196 -2.10 -22.49 1.32
CA LEU A 196 -2.55 -21.21 0.75
C LEU A 196 -2.76 -20.14 1.83
N LYS A 197 -3.39 -20.52 2.96
CA LYS A 197 -3.58 -19.60 4.10
C LYS A 197 -2.25 -19.16 4.71
N ARG A 198 -1.31 -20.08 4.91
CA ARG A 198 0.03 -19.80 5.46
C ARG A 198 0.82 -18.86 4.56
N GLU A 199 0.90 -19.17 3.27
CA GLU A 199 1.61 -18.33 2.29
C GLU A 199 1.03 -16.92 2.22
N ARG A 200 -0.30 -16.80 2.15
CA ARG A 200 -0.98 -15.49 2.17
C ARG A 200 -0.62 -14.69 3.43
N ARG A 201 -0.64 -15.34 4.59
CA ARG A 201 -0.31 -14.70 5.87
C ARG A 201 1.14 -14.24 5.90
N HIS A 202 2.08 -15.12 5.57
CA HIS A 202 3.51 -14.77 5.52
C HIS A 202 3.77 -13.61 4.55
N TRP A 203 3.09 -13.58 3.41
CA TRP A 203 3.21 -12.50 2.44
C TRP A 203 2.69 -11.16 2.98
N ILE A 204 1.52 -11.16 3.62
CA ILE A 204 0.96 -9.96 4.26
C ILE A 204 1.90 -9.46 5.36
N GLU A 205 2.32 -10.33 6.28
CA GLU A 205 3.21 -9.96 7.39
C GLU A 205 4.54 -9.37 6.90
N LEU A 206 5.16 -9.98 5.88
CA LEU A 206 6.39 -9.49 5.28
C LEU A 206 6.20 -8.12 4.63
N THR A 207 5.15 -7.96 3.82
CA THR A 207 4.90 -6.73 3.09
C THR A 207 4.50 -5.57 4.01
N GLU A 208 3.68 -5.83 5.03
CA GLU A 208 3.32 -4.83 6.05
C GLU A 208 4.54 -4.36 6.84
N LYS A 209 5.45 -5.27 7.22
CA LYS A 209 6.69 -4.91 7.92
C LYS A 209 7.52 -3.94 7.08
N ILE A 210 7.60 -4.18 5.78
CA ILE A 210 8.39 -3.36 4.86
C ILE A 210 7.72 -2.00 4.60
N GLU A 211 6.41 -2.01 4.42
CA GLU A 211 5.60 -0.81 4.24
C GLU A 211 5.74 0.13 5.45
N ASN A 212 5.62 -0.40 6.66
CA ASN A 212 5.79 0.38 7.88
C ASN A 212 7.21 0.93 8.04
N MET A 213 8.24 0.12 7.77
CA MET A 213 9.63 0.51 7.94
C MET A 213 10.10 1.57 6.92
N TYR A 214 9.60 1.53 5.68
CA TYR A 214 10.19 2.31 4.58
C TYR A 214 9.23 3.23 3.84
N ILE A 215 7.95 2.85 3.75
CA ILE A 215 6.97 3.67 3.05
C ILE A 215 6.41 4.70 4.02
N VAL A 216 5.97 4.30 5.21
CA VAL A 216 5.36 5.23 6.16
C VAL A 216 6.42 6.08 6.88
N GLN A 217 7.52 5.46 7.33
CA GLN A 217 8.51 6.14 8.18
C GLN A 217 9.54 6.97 7.40
N ASN A 218 9.81 6.69 6.12
CA ASN A 218 10.96 7.26 5.42
C ASN A 218 10.57 8.36 4.40
N HIS A 219 10.13 9.49 4.96
CA HIS A 219 9.74 10.71 4.22
C HIS A 219 10.55 11.95 4.59
N MET A 220 11.73 11.77 5.19
CA MET A 220 12.54 12.87 5.71
C MET A 220 12.84 13.97 4.69
N ASP A 221 13.05 13.63 3.41
CA ASP A 221 13.36 14.63 2.38
C ASP A 221 12.18 15.54 2.05
N TRP A 222 10.95 15.00 1.98
CA TRP A 222 9.76 15.82 1.76
C TRP A 222 9.44 16.66 2.98
N GLU A 223 9.55 16.09 4.18
CA GLU A 223 9.34 16.82 5.43
C GLU A 223 10.33 17.98 5.57
N LYS A 224 11.62 17.74 5.27
CA LYS A 224 12.63 18.77 5.24
C LYS A 224 12.29 19.86 4.23
N TRP A 225 12.01 19.48 2.97
CA TRP A 225 11.64 20.44 1.93
C TRP A 225 10.40 21.27 2.33
N LYS A 226 9.37 20.64 2.89
CA LYS A 226 8.15 21.29 3.38
C LYS A 226 8.46 22.30 4.48
N ASN A 227 9.27 21.93 5.47
CA ASN A 227 9.66 22.82 6.56
C ASN A 227 10.49 24.02 6.06
N ASP A 228 11.41 23.80 5.13
CA ASP A 228 12.20 24.86 4.50
C ASP A 228 11.28 25.85 3.75
N LYS A 229 10.32 25.34 2.98
CA LYS A 229 9.35 26.18 2.25
C LYS A 229 8.38 26.93 3.15
N ILE A 230 7.89 26.30 4.23
CA ILE A 230 7.04 26.99 5.21
C ILE A 230 7.80 28.13 5.88
N THR A 231 9.07 27.91 6.23
CA THR A 231 9.92 28.93 6.85
C THR A 231 10.15 30.09 5.89
N TRP A 232 10.56 29.79 4.65
CA TRP A 232 10.72 30.80 3.61
C TRP A 232 9.43 31.59 3.37
N PHE A 233 8.29 30.90 3.27
CA PHE A 233 7.00 31.52 2.99
C PHE A 233 6.57 32.48 4.10
N LYS A 234 6.81 32.13 5.38
CA LYS A 234 6.48 33.00 6.52
C LYS A 234 7.22 34.34 6.43
N GLU A 235 8.51 34.30 6.15
CA GLU A 235 9.33 35.51 6.01
C GLU A 235 8.91 36.30 4.77
N TRP A 236 8.82 35.63 3.62
CA TRP A 236 8.43 36.24 2.36
C TRP A 236 7.05 36.90 2.42
N MET A 237 6.06 36.24 3.06
CA MET A 237 4.70 36.76 3.22
C MET A 237 4.69 38.08 4.01
N ARG A 238 5.51 38.21 5.05
CA ARG A 238 5.61 39.46 5.82
C ARG A 238 6.09 40.60 4.93
N TYR A 239 7.18 40.39 4.19
CA TYR A 239 7.72 41.40 3.27
C TYR A 239 6.75 41.75 2.15
N PHE A 240 6.10 40.76 1.55
CA PHE A 240 5.14 40.95 0.47
C PHE A 240 3.94 41.81 0.90
N ILE A 241 3.39 41.55 2.09
CA ILE A 241 2.28 42.36 2.62
C ILE A 241 2.75 43.79 2.91
N GLU A 242 3.89 43.97 3.56
CA GLU A 242 4.46 45.30 3.83
C GLU A 242 4.66 46.09 2.53
N GLU A 243 5.21 45.46 1.49
CA GLU A 243 5.40 46.05 0.17
C GLU A 243 4.07 46.53 -0.44
N CYS A 244 3.05 45.67 -0.48
CA CYS A 244 1.74 46.00 -1.04
C CYS A 244 1.09 47.20 -0.32
N MET A 245 1.19 47.25 1.02
CA MET A 245 0.63 48.36 1.81
C MET A 245 1.38 49.69 1.54
N THR A 246 2.69 49.64 1.35
CA THR A 246 3.48 50.84 1.03
C THR A 246 3.25 51.35 -0.39
N GLU A 247 3.10 50.44 -1.36
CA GLU A 247 2.83 50.77 -2.77
C GLU A 247 1.46 51.44 -2.92
N GLU A 248 0.45 50.95 -2.20
CA GLU A 248 -0.89 51.54 -2.20
C GLU A 248 -0.92 52.93 -1.55
N SER A 249 -0.22 53.12 -0.41
CA SER A 249 -0.12 54.45 0.19
C SER A 249 0.51 55.47 -0.76
N ARG A 250 1.53 55.08 -1.54
CA ARG A 250 2.14 55.95 -2.57
C ARG A 250 1.19 56.29 -3.71
N ASN A 251 0.39 55.33 -4.18
CA ASN A 251 -0.58 55.58 -5.26
C ASN A 251 -1.69 56.53 -4.81
N LEU A 252 -2.13 56.46 -3.56
CA LEU A 252 -3.10 57.40 -2.98
C LEU A 252 -2.58 58.84 -2.88
N TYR A 253 -1.27 59.05 -2.69
CA TYR A 253 -0.66 60.38 -2.67
C TYR A 253 -0.39 60.96 -4.06
N LEU A 254 -0.33 60.14 -5.11
CA LEU A 254 -0.10 60.57 -6.49
C LEU A 254 -1.41 60.88 -7.24
N ASP A 255 -2.54 60.35 -6.78
CA ASP A 255 -3.89 60.63 -7.30
C ASP A 255 -4.60 61.81 -6.60
N GLN A 256 -3.88 62.60 -5.77
CA GLN A 256 -4.32 63.89 -5.19
C GLN A 256 -3.68 65.07 -5.93
#